data_AF-M1EQ76-F1
#
_entry.id   AF-M1EQ76-F1
#
_cell.length_a   1.000
_cell.length_b   1.000
_cell.length_c   1.000
_cell.angle_alpha   90.00
_cell.angle_beta   90.00
_cell.angle_gamma   90.00
#
_symmetry.space_group_name_H-M   'P 1'
#
loop_
_entity.id
_entity.type
_entity.pdbx_description
1 polymer ?
#
loop_
_entity_poly.entity_id
_entity_poly.type
_entity_poly.pdbx_seq_one_letter_code
_entity_poly.pdbx_strand_id
1 'polypeptide(L)'
;VHISAAGAAKATLYCRVFLLDGTEVSVDLPKHAKGQDLFDQIVYHLDLVETDYFGLQFLDSSQVTHWLDHSKPIKKQMKIGPSYALH
;
A
#
# COMPACT_ATOMS: atom_id res chain seq x y z
N VAL A 1 0.22 8.92 -10.73
CA VAL A 1 1.48 9.66 -10.41
C VAL A 1 2.47 8.69 -9.77
N HIS A 2 3.79 8.86 -9.99
CA HIS A 2 4.83 7.93 -9.50
C HIS A 2 5.68 8.61 -8.43
N ILE A 3 5.69 8.05 -7.22
CA ILE A 3 6.48 8.56 -6.09
C ILE A 3 7.67 7.62 -5.88
N SER A 4 8.89 8.11 -6.13
CA SER A 4 10.14 7.34 -5.95
C SER A 4 10.92 7.82 -4.74
N ALA A 5 11.19 6.91 -3.79
CA ALA A 5 12.17 7.11 -2.72
C ALA A 5 13.54 6.55 -3.14
N ALA A 6 14.59 7.36 -3.03
CA ALA A 6 15.88 7.20 -3.71
C ALA A 6 16.73 5.93 -3.39
N GLY A 7 17.51 5.50 -4.41
CA GLY A 7 18.94 5.19 -4.28
C GLY A 7 19.39 3.73 -3.99
N ALA A 8 20.11 3.16 -4.97
CA ALA A 8 20.74 1.83 -5.02
C ALA A 8 19.74 0.65 -5.12
N ALA A 9 20.14 -0.42 -5.82
CA ALA A 9 19.35 -1.63 -6.11
C ALA A 9 18.97 -2.46 -4.85
N LYS A 10 18.41 -1.80 -3.84
CA LYS A 10 17.70 -2.38 -2.73
C LYS A 10 16.41 -2.93 -3.31
N ALA A 11 16.14 -4.21 -3.07
CA ALA A 11 14.87 -4.81 -3.44
C ALA A 11 13.72 -3.87 -3.00
N THR A 12 12.97 -3.38 -3.96
CA THR A 12 11.82 -2.50 -3.77
C THR A 12 10.55 -3.34 -3.82
N LEU A 13 9.56 -2.89 -3.06
CA LEU A 13 8.20 -3.40 -3.07
C LEU A 13 7.36 -2.35 -3.77
N TYR A 14 6.72 -2.75 -4.85
CA TYR A 14 5.88 -1.88 -5.66
C TYR A 14 4.41 -2.11 -5.29
N CYS A 15 3.77 -1.08 -4.76
CA CYS A 15 2.38 -1.09 -4.35
C CYS A 15 1.54 -0.23 -5.30
N ARG A 16 0.40 -0.78 -5.73
CA ARG A 16 -0.65 -0.02 -6.41
C ARG A 16 -1.84 0.08 -5.48
N VAL A 17 -2.28 1.31 -5.24
CA VAL A 17 -3.42 1.62 -4.38
C VAL A 17 -4.49 2.29 -5.22
N PHE A 18 -5.69 1.74 -5.18
CA PHE A 18 -6.88 2.35 -5.76
C PHE A 18 -7.55 3.21 -4.70
N LEU A 19 -7.79 4.47 -5.04
CA LEU A 19 -8.44 5.44 -4.17
C LEU A 19 -9.95 5.45 -4.40
N LEU A 20 -10.68 6.08 -3.47
CA LEU A 20 -12.14 6.14 -3.48
C LEU A 20 -12.72 6.88 -4.70
N ASP A 21 -11.95 7.77 -5.31
CA ASP A 21 -12.33 8.50 -6.53
C ASP A 21 -12.05 7.71 -7.83
N GLY A 22 -11.53 6.49 -7.71
CA GLY A 22 -11.13 5.63 -8.83
C GLY A 22 -9.71 5.90 -9.35
N THR A 23 -8.97 6.83 -8.76
CA THR A 23 -7.58 7.11 -9.13
C THR A 23 -6.64 6.01 -8.63
N GLU A 24 -5.62 5.67 -9.41
CA GLU A 24 -4.54 4.74 -9.01
C GLU A 24 -3.28 5.52 -8.60
N VAL A 25 -2.75 5.18 -7.43
CA VAL A 25 -1.46 5.68 -6.93
C VAL A 25 -0.47 4.53 -6.84
N SER A 26 0.72 4.75 -7.40
CA SER A 26 1.83 3.80 -7.34
C SER A 26 2.88 4.29 -6.35
N VAL A 27 3.27 3.42 -5.41
CA VAL A 27 4.24 3.72 -4.35
C VAL A 27 5.37 2.70 -4.36
N ASP A 28 6.61 3.19 -4.48
CA ASP A 28 7.83 2.40 -4.31
C ASP A 28 8.29 2.44 -2.85
N LEU A 29 8.32 1.26 -2.21
CA LEU A 29 8.73 1.12 -0.82
C LEU A 29 9.94 0.18 -0.67
N PRO A 30 10.71 0.28 0.42
CA PRO A 30 11.70 -0.74 0.77
C PRO A 30 11.04 -2.12 0.95
N LYS A 31 11.70 -3.23 0.57
CA LYS A 31 11.18 -4.62 0.72
C LYS A 31 10.65 -4.98 2.11
N HIS A 32 11.16 -4.33 3.15
CA HIS A 32 10.81 -4.58 4.55
C HIS A 32 9.77 -3.62 5.12
N ALA A 33 9.21 -2.75 4.27
CA ALA A 33 8.16 -1.82 4.66
C ALA A 33 6.96 -2.53 5.28
N LYS A 34 6.38 -1.88 6.28
CA LYS A 34 5.16 -2.25 6.99
C LYS A 34 3.95 -1.60 6.35
N GLY A 35 2.75 -2.08 6.73
CA GLY A 35 1.50 -1.50 6.26
C GLY A 35 1.40 0.00 6.56
N GLN A 36 1.90 0.43 7.72
CA GLN A 36 1.92 1.84 8.10
C GLN A 36 2.72 2.69 7.10
N ASP A 37 3.88 2.22 6.63
CA ASP A 37 4.72 2.99 5.69
C ASP A 37 4.00 3.27 4.37
N LEU A 38 3.16 2.33 3.90
CA LEU A 38 2.33 2.56 2.72
C LEU A 38 1.18 3.52 3.02
N PHE A 39 0.49 3.31 4.15
CA PHE A 39 -0.62 4.16 4.56
C PHE A 39 -0.20 5.62 4.71
N ASP A 40 0.94 5.88 5.34
CA ASP A 40 1.51 7.21 5.52
C ASP A 40 1.78 7.92 4.18
N GLN A 41 2.25 7.19 3.17
CA GLN A 41 2.47 7.76 1.82
C GLN A 41 1.15 8.17 1.16
N ILE A 42 0.08 7.39 1.35
CA ILE A 42 -1.24 7.69 0.79
C ILE A 42 -1.89 8.87 1.53
N VAL A 43 -1.84 8.87 2.85
CA VAL A 43 -2.30 9.98 3.71
C VAL A 43 -1.60 11.28 3.32
N TYR A 44 -0.28 11.25 3.19
CA TYR A 44 0.51 12.40 2.77
C TYR A 44 0.15 12.85 1.35
N HIS A 45 -0.05 11.92 0.42
CA HIS A 45 -0.43 12.26 -0.96
C HIS A 45 -1.80 12.95 -1.05
N LEU A 46 -2.73 12.55 -0.20
CA LEU A 46 -4.11 13.06 -0.18
C LEU A 46 -4.32 14.22 0.80
N ASP A 47 -3.29 14.59 1.57
CA ASP A 47 -3.35 15.60 2.63
C ASP A 47 -4.51 15.33 3.62
N LEU A 48 -4.66 14.05 4.02
CA LEU A 48 -5.75 13.64 4.90
C LEU A 48 -5.47 14.05 6.35
N VAL A 49 -6.40 14.81 6.93
CA VAL A 49 -6.35 15.23 8.34
C VAL A 49 -6.90 14.14 9.27
N GLU A 50 -7.99 13.47 8.88
CA GLU A 50 -8.67 12.48 9.72
C GLU A 50 -8.32 11.05 9.30
N THR A 51 -7.14 10.57 9.68
CA THR A 51 -6.62 9.26 9.25
C THR A 51 -7.31 8.07 9.90
N ASP A 52 -7.93 8.26 11.06
CA ASP A 52 -8.51 7.18 11.88
C ASP A 52 -9.77 6.54 11.26
N TYR A 53 -10.36 7.20 10.26
CA TYR A 53 -11.52 6.69 9.51
C TYR A 53 -11.14 5.87 8.28
N PHE A 54 -9.87 5.89 7.88
CA PHE A 54 -9.42 5.26 6.65
C PHE A 54 -8.49 4.08 6.94
N GLY A 55 -8.47 3.13 6.01
CA GLY A 55 -7.54 2.02 6.02
C GLY A 55 -7.32 1.50 4.61
N LEU A 56 -6.30 0.67 4.44
CA LEU A 56 -6.06 -0.04 3.19
C LEU A 56 -6.50 -1.49 3.33
N GLN A 57 -7.08 -2.05 2.29
CA GLN A 57 -7.37 -3.47 2.19
C GLN A 57 -6.44 -4.11 1.14
N PHE A 58 -6.55 -5.41 0.95
CA PHE A 58 -5.95 -6.11 -0.18
C PHE A 58 -6.71 -7.41 -0.44
N LEU A 59 -6.59 -7.95 -1.64
CA LEU A 59 -7.10 -9.27 -1.97
C LEU A 59 -6.01 -10.31 -1.77
N ASP A 60 -6.34 -11.40 -1.07
CA ASP A 60 -5.43 -12.53 -0.91
C ASP A 60 -5.50 -13.51 -2.09
N SER A 61 -4.82 -14.65 -1.94
CA SER A 61 -4.79 -15.74 -2.92
C SER A 61 -6.15 -16.26 -3.33
N SER A 62 -7.11 -16.16 -2.43
CA SER A 62 -8.44 -16.74 -2.52
C SER A 62 -9.46 -15.69 -2.95
N GLN A 63 -9.00 -14.52 -3.40
CA GLN A 63 -9.84 -13.36 -3.72
C GLN A 63 -10.70 -12.91 -2.53
N VAL A 64 -10.19 -13.11 -1.31
CA VAL A 64 -10.82 -12.60 -0.10
C VAL A 64 -10.16 -11.27 0.26
N THR A 65 -11.00 -10.28 0.57
CA THR A 65 -10.55 -8.95 0.99
C THR A 65 -10.13 -8.96 2.46
N HIS A 66 -8.96 -8.44 2.75
CA HIS A 66 -8.40 -8.30 4.10
C HIS A 66 -7.93 -6.88 4.34
N TRP A 67 -8.08 -6.39 5.58
CA TRP A 67 -7.44 -5.14 5.98
C TRP A 67 -5.92 -5.32 6.09
N LEU A 68 -5.18 -4.33 5.62
CA LEU A 68 -3.74 -4.25 5.76
C LEU A 68 -3.40 -3.93 7.22
N ASP A 69 -2.66 -4.81 7.88
CA ASP A 69 -2.17 -4.58 9.24
C ASP A 69 -1.00 -3.60 9.20
N HIS A 70 -1.16 -2.45 9.86
CA HIS A 70 -0.16 -1.38 9.91
C HIS A 70 1.15 -1.83 10.58
N SER A 71 1.07 -2.76 11.52
CA SER A 71 2.23 -3.21 12.32
C SER A 71 3.10 -4.24 11.59
N LYS A 72 2.56 -4.93 10.57
CA LYS A 72 3.20 -6.07 9.92
C LYS A 72 3.85 -5.69 8.59
N PRO A 73 4.98 -6.34 8.21
CA PRO A 73 5.58 -6.17 6.89
C PRO A 73 4.60 -6.52 5.77
N ILE A 74 4.45 -5.65 4.77
CA ILE A 74 3.49 -5.82 3.66
C ILE A 74 3.70 -7.18 2.97
N LYS A 75 4.97 -7.50 2.68
CA LYS A 75 5.36 -8.75 2.04
C LYS A 75 4.94 -10.03 2.80
N LYS A 76 4.73 -9.95 4.12
CA LYS A 76 4.28 -11.11 4.91
C LYS A 76 2.76 -11.30 4.88
N GLN A 77 2.02 -10.22 4.60
CA GLN A 77 0.56 -10.20 4.53
C GLN A 77 0.09 -10.58 3.11
N MET A 78 0.80 -10.05 2.11
CA MET A 78 0.48 -10.22 0.71
C MET A 78 1.33 -11.34 0.11
N LYS A 79 0.84 -12.58 0.27
CA LYS A 79 1.55 -13.79 -0.16
C LYS A 79 1.38 -14.10 -1.65
N ILE A 80 0.49 -13.40 -2.36
CA ILE A 80 0.28 -13.55 -3.81
C ILE A 80 0.53 -12.22 -4.53
N GLY A 81 1.08 -12.33 -5.74
CA GLY A 81 1.49 -11.26 -6.63
C GLY A 81 0.38 -10.30 -7.08
N PRO A 82 0.67 -9.41 -8.04
CA PRO A 82 0.05 -8.10 -8.15
C PRO A 82 -1.39 -8.20 -8.65
N SER A 83 -2.35 -8.08 -7.73
CA SER A 83 -3.74 -7.77 -8.06
C SER A 83 -4.36 -7.13 -6.83
N TYR A 84 -4.41 -5.80 -6.86
CA TYR A 84 -5.04 -4.98 -5.83
C TYR A 84 -6.36 -4.47 -6.41
N ALA A 85 -7.45 -4.57 -5.67
CA ALA A 85 -8.65 -3.76 -5.84
C ALA A 85 -9.09 -3.36 -4.43
N LEU A 86 -9.47 -2.09 -4.24
CA LEU A 86 -9.99 -1.60 -2.96
C LEU A 86 -11.32 -0.88 -3.08
N HIS A 87 -12.07 -0.97 -1.99
CA HIS A 87 -13.32 -0.30 -1.69
C HIS A 87 -13.08 0.88 -0.77
#